data_AF-A0A4U6RY14-F1
#
_entry.id   AF-A0A4U6RY14-F1
#
_cell.length_a   1.000
_cell.length_b   1.000
_cell.length_c   1.000
_cell.angle_alpha   90.00
_cell.angle_beta   90.00
_cell.angle_gamma   90.00
#
_symmetry.space_group_name_H-M   'P 1'
#
loop_
_entity.id
_entity.type
_entity.pdbx_description
1 polymer ?
#
loop_
_entity_poly.entity_id
_entity_poly.type
_entity_poly.pdbx_seq_one_letter_code
_entity_poly.pdbx_strand_id
1 'polypeptide(L)'
;MPDWDKILTQVAAVTAAPLPFLVAVLIVAGLIWWLLNWRYSALLGHKDAEIKLLERKIANSTAEPNDDFSSDPESTAPDKQAYREILDFCLDRLLPACHAQSRLQHEMIYRLCDNKFVAELAAEALHSEDDFRTGEFWKNYRRLSSGLAESPGPIITFDAIIDCIFELEKSHYKTFCERSLEIIKSKSASIVDVQQWTEWRDSHNALIDAYEPIKRDPRFGKLLRPARPSRWGEKITANSP
;
A
#
# COMPACT_ATOMS: atom_id res chain seq x y z
N MET A 1 -38.03 5.66 36.65
CA MET A 1 -38.29 7.11 36.71
C MET A 1 -37.09 7.77 37.38
N PRO A 2 -36.46 8.79 36.77
CA PRO A 2 -35.40 9.54 37.44
C PRO A 2 -35.94 10.27 38.67
N ASP A 3 -35.15 10.27 39.74
CA ASP A 3 -35.49 10.82 41.05
C ASP A 3 -35.28 12.35 41.04
N TRP A 4 -36.32 13.07 40.63
CA TRP A 4 -36.27 14.51 40.38
C TRP A 4 -35.89 15.33 41.62
N ASP A 5 -36.24 14.85 42.82
CA ASP A 5 -35.91 15.52 44.07
C ASP A 5 -34.39 15.56 44.32
N LYS A 6 -33.68 14.48 43.95
CA LYS A 6 -32.20 14.42 44.03
C LYS A 6 -31.54 15.38 43.04
N ILE A 7 -32.10 15.51 41.83
CA ILE A 7 -31.58 16.42 40.80
C ILE A 7 -31.75 17.87 41.28
N LEU A 8 -32.91 18.21 41.86
CA LEU A 8 -33.19 19.56 42.36
C LEU A 8 -32.29 19.93 43.56
N THR A 9 -32.01 19.00 44.48
CA THR A 9 -31.09 19.28 45.60
C THR A 9 -29.66 19.51 45.13
N GLN A 10 -29.21 18.76 44.12
CA GLN A 10 -27.88 18.94 43.53
C GLN A 10 -27.74 20.29 42.83
N VAL A 11 -28.76 20.73 42.09
CA VAL A 11 -28.77 22.04 41.44
C VAL A 11 -28.75 23.18 42.48
N ALA A 12 -29.50 23.06 43.57
CA ALA A 12 -29.51 24.06 44.64
C ALA A 12 -28.13 24.20 45.31
N ALA A 13 -27.42 23.08 45.55
CA ALA A 13 -26.08 23.09 46.12
C ALA A 13 -25.06 23.82 45.22
N VAL A 14 -25.20 23.72 43.89
CA VAL A 14 -24.35 24.43 42.92
C VAL A 14 -24.60 25.94 42.96
N THR A 15 -25.83 26.38 43.20
CA THR A 15 -26.16 27.83 43.28
C THR A 15 -25.66 28.51 44.56
N ALA A 16 -25.50 27.77 45.67
CA ALA A 16 -25.07 28.31 46.95
C ALA A 16 -23.56 28.58 47.03
N ALA A 17 -22.76 27.98 46.14
CA ALA A 17 -21.30 28.11 46.15
C ALA A 17 -20.72 28.13 44.72
N PRO A 18 -20.97 29.20 43.94
CA PRO A 18 -20.55 29.29 42.53
C PRO A 18 -19.03 29.31 42.36
N LEU A 19 -18.32 29.88 43.34
CA LEU A 19 -16.85 29.98 43.36
C LEU A 19 -16.16 28.60 43.40
N PRO A 20 -16.41 27.71 44.38
CA PRO A 20 -15.75 26.39 44.40
C PRO A 20 -16.15 25.50 43.23
N PHE A 21 -17.37 25.62 42.69
CA PHE A 21 -17.75 24.91 41.46
C PHE A 21 -16.95 25.38 40.25
N LEU A 22 -16.80 26.70 40.06
CA LEU A 22 -16.00 27.27 38.97
C LEU A 22 -14.53 26.88 39.08
N VAL A 23 -13.97 26.89 40.30
CA VAL A 23 -12.61 26.40 40.57
C VAL A 23 -12.46 24.93 40.19
N ALA A 24 -13.41 24.08 40.56
CA ALA A 24 -13.39 22.66 40.20
C ALA A 24 -13.43 22.45 38.67
N VAL A 25 -14.29 23.18 37.95
CA VAL A 25 -14.37 23.13 36.48
C VAL A 25 -13.05 23.56 35.83
N LEU A 26 -12.43 24.64 36.32
CA LEU A 26 -11.13 25.10 35.81
C LEU A 26 -10.02 24.09 36.06
N ILE A 27 -9.99 23.44 37.22
CA ILE A 27 -9.01 22.39 37.52
C ILE A 27 -9.20 21.22 36.56
N VAL A 28 -10.42 20.75 36.34
CA VAL A 28 -10.71 19.65 35.41
C VAL A 28 -10.33 20.02 33.97
N ALA A 29 -10.70 21.23 33.52
CA ALA A 29 -10.32 21.72 32.20
C ALA A 29 -8.80 21.83 32.03
N GLY A 30 -8.09 22.34 33.05
CA GLY A 30 -6.64 22.43 33.07
C GLY A 30 -5.95 21.06 33.01
N LEU A 31 -6.48 20.06 33.73
CA LEU A 31 -5.98 18.69 33.70
C LEU A 31 -6.20 18.04 32.33
N ILE A 32 -7.38 18.21 31.73
CA ILE A 32 -7.68 17.71 30.39
C ILE A 32 -6.74 18.35 29.36
N TRP A 33 -6.58 19.69 29.42
CA TRP A 33 -5.67 20.42 28.55
C TRP A 33 -4.23 19.95 28.69
N TRP A 34 -3.74 19.78 29.92
CA TRP A 34 -2.39 19.30 30.19
C TRP A 34 -2.16 17.89 29.61
N LEU A 35 -3.13 17.00 29.77
CA LEU A 35 -3.06 15.61 29.31
C LEU A 35 -3.10 15.53 27.77
N LEU A 36 -3.92 16.36 27.13
CA LEU A 36 -3.91 16.52 25.67
C LEU A 36 -2.57 17.08 25.19
N ASN A 37 -2.08 18.16 25.80
CA ASN A 37 -0.82 18.80 25.42
C ASN A 37 0.37 17.83 25.55
N TRP A 38 0.41 17.02 26.60
CA TRP A 38 1.44 16.00 26.76
C TRP A 38 1.39 14.95 25.64
N ARG A 39 0.20 14.43 25.31
CA ARG A 39 0.06 13.48 24.19
C ARG A 39 0.41 14.09 22.84
N TYR A 40 -0.05 15.31 22.56
CA TYR A 40 0.25 16.00 21.31
C TYR A 40 1.75 16.31 21.19
N SER A 41 2.41 16.75 22.27
CA SER A 41 3.85 17.03 22.24
C SER A 41 4.69 15.78 21.96
N ALA A 42 4.31 14.63 22.53
CA ALA A 42 5.01 13.37 22.25
C ALA A 42 4.82 12.91 20.80
N LEU A 43 3.60 13.06 20.26
CA LEU A 43 3.27 12.68 18.89
C LEU A 43 3.95 13.63 17.88
N LEU A 44 3.96 14.94 18.16
CA LEU A 44 4.67 15.94 17.36
C LEU A 44 6.18 15.70 17.38
N GLY A 45 6.77 15.40 18.55
CA GLY A 45 8.20 15.08 18.64
C GLY A 45 8.59 13.84 17.84
N HIS A 46 7.74 12.82 17.80
CA HIS A 46 7.95 11.66 16.96
C HIS A 46 7.87 12.01 15.47
N LYS A 47 6.88 12.82 15.07
CA LYS A 47 6.70 13.28 13.69
C LYS A 47 7.83 14.19 13.22
N ASP A 48 8.33 15.09 14.07
CA ASP A 48 9.49 15.94 13.74
C ASP A 48 10.77 15.11 13.53
N ALA A 49 10.96 14.05 14.32
CA ALA A 49 12.09 13.13 14.12
C ALA A 49 11.97 12.36 12.81
N GLU A 50 10.75 11.94 12.44
CA GLU A 50 10.45 11.28 11.17
C GLU A 50 10.66 12.24 9.98
N ILE A 51 10.20 13.49 10.08
CA ILE A 51 10.41 14.54 9.07
C ILE A 51 11.90 14.78 8.86
N LYS A 52 12.70 14.96 9.92
CA LYS A 52 14.16 15.14 9.80
C LYS A 52 14.86 13.95 9.16
N LEU A 53 14.37 12.74 9.40
CA LEU A 53 14.90 11.53 8.78
C LEU A 53 14.56 11.51 7.29
N LEU A 54 13.32 11.85 6.93
CA LEU A 54 12.89 12.00 5.54
C LEU A 54 13.64 13.12 4.81
N GLU A 55 13.85 14.27 5.42
CA GLU A 55 14.64 15.37 4.85
C GLU A 55 16.08 14.93 4.56
N ARG A 56 16.72 14.18 5.46
CA ARG A 56 18.06 13.59 5.20
C ARG A 56 18.03 12.57 4.07
N LYS A 57 17.01 11.72 4.01
CA LYS A 57 16.85 10.76 2.91
C LYS A 57 16.65 11.48 1.57
N ILE A 58 15.83 12.54 1.54
CA ILE A 58 15.61 13.37 0.37
C ILE A 58 16.93 14.01 -0.06
N ALA A 59 17.63 14.68 0.87
CA ALA A 59 18.92 15.34 0.60
C ALA A 59 19.96 14.36 0.04
N ASN A 60 20.02 13.14 0.59
CA ASN A 60 20.91 12.09 0.10
C ASN A 60 20.45 11.52 -1.25
N SER A 61 19.14 11.36 -1.48
CA SER A 61 18.59 10.88 -2.76
C SER A 61 18.71 11.90 -3.89
N THR A 62 18.76 13.21 -3.58
CA THR A 62 19.04 14.25 -4.57
C THR A 62 20.52 14.35 -4.95
N ALA A 63 21.42 13.72 -4.19
CA ALA A 63 22.87 13.77 -4.43
C ALA A 63 23.35 12.66 -5.37
N GLU A 64 22.59 11.59 -5.54
CA GLU A 64 22.84 10.58 -6.57
C GLU A 64 21.95 10.89 -7.78
N PRO A 65 22.49 11.16 -8.98
CA PRO A 65 21.68 11.27 -10.17
C PRO A 65 20.91 9.96 -10.31
N ASN A 66 19.59 10.03 -10.19
CA ASN A 66 18.75 8.86 -10.26
C ASN A 66 18.66 8.45 -11.75
N ASP A 67 19.65 7.69 -12.22
CA ASP A 67 19.79 7.14 -13.59
C ASP A 67 18.71 6.09 -13.92
N ASP A 68 17.61 6.11 -13.16
CA ASP A 68 16.44 5.26 -13.34
C ASP A 68 15.66 5.59 -14.61
N PHE A 69 15.77 6.83 -15.08
CA PHE A 69 15.04 7.32 -16.23
C PHE A 69 15.98 7.92 -17.28
N SER A 70 15.73 7.59 -18.53
CA SER A 70 16.45 8.07 -19.71
C SER A 70 15.44 8.48 -20.78
N SER A 71 15.78 9.48 -21.60
CA SER A 71 14.98 9.79 -22.80
C SER A 71 15.13 8.73 -23.89
N ASP A 72 16.15 7.88 -23.80
CA ASP A 72 16.39 6.73 -24.68
C ASP A 72 16.94 5.56 -23.85
N PRO A 73 16.10 4.87 -23.08
CA PRO A 73 16.53 3.77 -22.19
C PRO A 73 16.97 2.52 -22.95
N GLU A 74 16.54 2.35 -24.20
CA GLU A 74 16.94 1.19 -25.02
C GLU A 74 18.39 1.31 -25.48
N SER A 75 18.88 2.51 -25.81
CA SER A 75 20.28 2.68 -26.21
C SER A 75 21.26 2.55 -25.05
N THR A 76 20.81 2.79 -23.82
CA THR A 76 21.62 2.60 -22.61
C THR A 76 21.59 1.17 -22.09
N ALA A 77 20.67 0.33 -22.56
CA ALA A 77 20.57 -1.06 -22.14
C ALA A 77 21.77 -1.90 -22.64
N PRO A 78 22.33 -2.79 -21.80
CA PRO A 78 23.47 -3.64 -22.18
C PRO A 78 23.09 -4.65 -23.29
N ASP A 79 21.83 -5.08 -23.31
CA ASP A 79 21.24 -5.93 -24.35
C ASP A 79 19.84 -5.39 -24.70
N LYS A 80 19.71 -4.89 -25.94
CA LYS A 80 18.45 -4.34 -26.46
C LYS A 80 17.34 -5.38 -26.57
N GLN A 81 17.68 -6.63 -26.89
CA GLN A 81 16.71 -7.71 -26.97
C GLN A 81 16.20 -8.05 -25.56
N ALA A 82 17.10 -8.17 -24.59
CA ALA A 82 16.70 -8.38 -23.20
C ALA A 82 15.84 -7.23 -22.67
N TYR A 83 16.16 -5.98 -23.03
CA TYR A 83 15.34 -4.81 -22.68
C TYR A 83 13.91 -4.92 -23.22
N ARG A 84 13.75 -5.28 -24.50
CA ARG A 84 12.42 -5.46 -25.09
C ARG A 84 11.66 -6.62 -24.44
N GLU A 85 12.33 -7.76 -24.21
CA GLU A 85 11.70 -8.93 -23.57
C GLU A 85 11.20 -8.61 -22.15
N ILE A 86 11.99 -7.88 -21.34
CA ILE A 86 11.55 -7.50 -19.99
C ILE A 86 10.44 -6.46 -20.02
N LEU A 87 10.47 -5.56 -21.02
CA LEU A 87 9.45 -4.55 -21.22
C LEU A 87 8.11 -5.19 -21.60
N ASP A 88 8.11 -6.12 -22.56
CA ASP A 88 6.93 -6.88 -22.96
C ASP A 88 6.37 -7.68 -21.77
N PHE A 89 7.24 -8.31 -20.98
CA PHE A 89 6.83 -8.97 -19.74
C PHE A 89 6.14 -8.02 -18.76
N CYS A 90 6.68 -6.81 -18.57
CA CYS A 90 6.09 -5.83 -17.67
C CYS A 90 4.70 -5.38 -18.14
N LEU A 91 4.58 -5.00 -19.40
CA LEU A 91 3.36 -4.45 -19.98
C LEU A 91 2.27 -5.51 -20.17
N ASP A 92 2.62 -6.71 -20.62
CA ASP A 92 1.63 -7.73 -20.98
C ASP A 92 1.23 -8.64 -19.82
N ARG A 93 2.08 -8.74 -18.78
CA ARG A 93 1.92 -9.75 -17.71
C ARG A 93 1.93 -9.13 -16.32
N LEU A 94 2.99 -8.43 -15.95
CA LEU A 94 3.17 -7.95 -14.58
C LEU A 94 2.17 -6.84 -14.20
N LEU A 95 2.11 -5.76 -14.97
CA LEU A 95 1.19 -4.65 -14.68
C LEU A 95 -0.28 -5.10 -14.74
N PRO A 96 -0.72 -5.87 -15.75
CA PRO A 96 -2.09 -6.42 -15.76
C PRO A 96 -2.42 -7.28 -14.54
N ALA A 97 -1.50 -8.15 -14.09
CA ALA A 97 -1.72 -8.97 -12.90
C ALA A 97 -1.82 -8.14 -11.61
N CYS A 98 -0.99 -7.09 -11.47
CA CYS A 98 -1.08 -6.13 -10.36
C CYS A 98 -2.39 -5.34 -10.40
N HIS A 99 -2.81 -4.88 -11.58
CA HIS A 99 -4.05 -4.13 -11.75
C HIS A 99 -5.29 -4.99 -11.47
N ALA A 100 -5.34 -6.23 -11.99
CA ALA A 100 -6.44 -7.15 -11.73
C ALA A 100 -6.57 -7.47 -10.23
N GLN A 101 -5.44 -7.64 -9.54
CA GLN A 101 -5.39 -7.84 -8.10
C GLN A 101 -5.87 -6.62 -7.32
N SER A 102 -5.45 -5.42 -7.71
CA SER A 102 -5.90 -4.15 -7.13
C SER A 102 -7.42 -3.98 -7.28
N ARG A 103 -7.94 -4.21 -8.49
CA ARG A 103 -9.39 -4.11 -8.76
C ARG A 103 -10.20 -5.15 -7.99
N LEU A 104 -9.69 -6.37 -7.84
CA LEU A 104 -10.32 -7.40 -7.02
C LEU A 104 -10.47 -6.94 -5.55
N GLN A 105 -9.43 -6.34 -4.96
CA GLN A 105 -9.49 -5.80 -3.60
C GLN A 105 -10.47 -4.64 -3.48
N HIS A 106 -10.47 -3.72 -4.45
CA HIS A 106 -11.40 -2.60 -4.50
C HIS A 106 -12.85 -3.08 -4.47
N GLU A 107 -13.18 -4.05 -5.32
CA GLU A 107 -14.52 -4.66 -5.36
C GLU A 107 -14.88 -5.38 -4.07
N MET A 108 -13.95 -6.10 -3.44
CA MET A 108 -14.19 -6.72 -2.14
C MET A 108 -14.52 -5.68 -1.06
N ILE A 109 -13.77 -4.57 -1.00
CA ILE A 109 -14.00 -3.49 -0.02
C ILE A 109 -15.37 -2.84 -0.25
N TYR A 110 -15.70 -2.53 -1.49
CA TYR A 110 -16.98 -1.92 -1.86
C TYR A 110 -18.19 -2.81 -1.56
N ARG A 111 -18.02 -4.13 -1.65
CA ARG A 111 -19.07 -5.09 -1.26
C ARG A 111 -19.15 -5.32 0.24
N LEU A 112 -18.05 -5.11 0.96
CA LEU A 112 -17.99 -5.26 2.42
C LEU A 112 -18.57 -4.06 3.17
N CYS A 113 -18.51 -2.88 2.56
CA CYS A 113 -18.87 -1.63 3.18
C CYS A 113 -20.10 -0.99 2.51
N ASP A 114 -21.21 -0.89 3.25
CA ASP A 114 -22.44 -0.24 2.75
C ASP A 114 -22.24 1.27 2.48
N ASN A 115 -21.25 1.89 3.14
CA ASN A 115 -20.93 3.29 2.97
C ASN A 115 -19.81 3.47 1.93
N LYS A 116 -20.18 3.96 0.74
CA LYS A 116 -19.26 4.19 -0.39
C LYS A 116 -18.06 5.09 -0.03
N PHE A 117 -18.26 6.10 0.81
CA PHE A 117 -17.17 7.00 1.20
C PHE A 117 -16.14 6.28 2.08
N VAL A 118 -16.60 5.44 3.01
CA VAL A 118 -15.72 4.62 3.84
C VAL A 118 -15.02 3.55 2.99
N ALA A 119 -15.72 2.97 2.00
CA ALA A 119 -15.14 2.03 1.06
C ALA A 119 -13.99 2.67 0.25
N GLU A 120 -14.20 3.88 -0.28
CA GLU A 120 -13.17 4.60 -1.03
C GLU A 120 -11.95 4.91 -0.16
N LEU A 121 -12.15 5.46 1.03
CA LEU A 121 -11.04 5.73 1.96
C LEU A 121 -10.27 4.45 2.34
N ALA A 122 -10.97 3.32 2.50
CA ALA A 122 -10.35 2.04 2.81
C ALA A 122 -9.55 1.49 1.61
N ALA A 123 -10.06 1.64 0.39
CA ALA A 123 -9.35 1.26 -0.83
C ALA A 123 -8.11 2.12 -1.05
N GLU A 124 -8.23 3.44 -0.94
CA GLU A 124 -7.09 4.37 -1.02
C GLU A 124 -6.02 4.07 0.03
N ALA A 125 -6.43 3.81 1.28
CA ALA A 125 -5.51 3.47 2.36
C ALA A 125 -4.76 2.15 2.08
N LEU A 126 -5.43 1.16 1.50
CA LEU A 126 -4.81 -0.10 1.09
C LEU A 126 -3.82 0.09 -0.07
N HIS A 127 -4.03 1.12 -0.89
CA HIS A 127 -3.23 1.45 -2.07
C HIS A 127 -2.21 2.57 -1.83
N SER A 128 -1.93 2.88 -0.56
CA SER A 128 -1.02 3.94 -0.16
C SER A 128 0.43 3.46 -0.04
N GLU A 129 1.37 4.33 -0.41
CA GLU A 129 2.81 4.15 -0.14
C GLU A 129 3.14 4.22 1.36
N ASP A 130 2.25 4.83 2.16
CA ASP A 130 2.43 4.97 3.61
C ASP A 130 2.03 3.70 4.39
N ASP A 131 1.43 2.70 3.72
CA ASP A 131 1.07 1.44 4.36
C ASP A 131 2.31 0.62 4.67
N PHE A 132 2.54 0.28 5.94
CA PHE A 132 3.77 -0.42 6.35
C PHE A 132 3.92 -1.83 5.76
N ARG A 133 2.85 -2.47 5.26
CA ARG A 133 2.88 -3.83 4.70
C ARG A 133 3.04 -3.82 3.19
N THR A 134 2.48 -2.82 2.52
CA THR A 134 2.36 -2.74 1.05
C THR A 134 2.97 -1.48 0.44
N GLY A 135 3.55 -0.59 1.25
CA GLY A 135 4.11 0.68 0.78
C GLY A 135 5.24 0.49 -0.24
N GLU A 136 6.17 -0.42 0.02
CA GLU A 136 7.23 -0.77 -0.95
C GLU A 136 6.67 -1.48 -2.20
N PHE A 137 5.54 -2.19 -2.10
CA PHE A 137 4.85 -2.70 -3.30
C PHE A 137 4.40 -1.54 -4.18
N TRP A 138 3.67 -0.57 -3.61
CA TRP A 138 3.11 0.55 -4.35
C TRP A 138 4.16 1.48 -4.92
N LYS A 139 5.23 1.74 -4.17
CA LYS A 139 6.37 2.54 -4.62
C LYS A 139 7.02 1.93 -5.87
N ASN A 140 7.33 0.63 -5.85
CA ASN A 140 7.95 -0.04 -6.99
C ASN A 140 6.95 -0.22 -8.16
N TYR A 141 5.68 -0.52 -7.87
CA TYR A 141 4.63 -0.60 -8.89
C TYR A 141 4.42 0.74 -9.60
N ARG A 142 4.27 1.85 -8.88
CA ARG A 142 4.07 3.19 -9.46
C ARG A 142 5.30 3.67 -10.22
N ARG A 143 6.51 3.41 -9.69
CA ARG A 143 7.75 3.67 -10.42
C ARG A 143 7.80 2.93 -11.75
N LEU A 144 7.42 1.66 -11.76
CA LEU A 144 7.37 0.85 -12.99
C LEU A 144 6.25 1.33 -13.95
N SER A 145 5.05 1.57 -13.44
CA SER A 145 3.89 2.04 -14.21
C SER A 145 4.14 3.41 -14.85
N SER A 146 4.65 4.38 -14.08
CA SER A 146 4.97 5.72 -14.58
C SER A 146 6.06 5.68 -15.66
N GLY A 147 7.07 4.84 -15.48
CA GLY A 147 8.17 4.68 -16.41
C GLY A 147 7.84 3.94 -17.72
N LEU A 148 6.75 3.17 -17.76
CA LEU A 148 6.39 2.32 -18.90
C LEU A 148 5.06 2.69 -19.57
N ALA A 149 4.00 2.86 -18.78
CA ALA A 149 2.62 2.90 -19.27
C ALA A 149 1.99 4.30 -19.22
N GLU A 150 2.36 5.14 -18.25
CA GLU A 150 1.77 6.49 -18.08
C GLU A 150 2.54 7.58 -18.84
N SER A 151 3.73 7.25 -19.34
CA SER A 151 4.55 8.14 -20.17
C SER A 151 4.24 7.95 -21.66
N PRO A 152 4.55 8.93 -22.55
CA PRO A 152 4.36 8.82 -24.00
C PRO A 152 5.16 7.69 -24.68
N GLY A 153 6.04 7.05 -23.93
CA GLY A 153 6.84 5.89 -24.30
C GLY A 153 7.71 5.47 -23.11
N PRO A 154 8.37 4.31 -23.16
CA PRO A 154 9.21 3.82 -22.08
C PRO A 154 10.36 4.78 -21.82
N ILE A 155 10.45 5.28 -20.58
CA ILE A 155 11.53 6.15 -20.12
C ILE A 155 12.36 5.51 -19.00
N ILE A 156 11.92 4.37 -18.45
CA ILE A 156 12.66 3.66 -17.39
C ILE A 156 13.79 2.81 -17.97
N THR A 157 14.96 2.86 -17.34
CA THR A 157 16.16 2.13 -17.76
C THR A 157 16.08 0.64 -17.45
N PHE A 158 16.87 -0.18 -18.15
CA PHE A 158 16.88 -1.64 -17.96
C PHE A 158 17.11 -2.04 -16.49
N ASP A 159 18.13 -1.48 -15.85
CA ASP A 159 18.46 -1.78 -14.47
C ASP A 159 17.35 -1.37 -13.50
N ALA A 160 16.70 -0.22 -13.76
CA ALA A 160 15.56 0.23 -12.96
C ALA A 160 14.34 -0.69 -13.11
N ILE A 161 14.07 -1.24 -14.30
CA ILE A 161 13.01 -2.26 -14.49
C ILE A 161 13.36 -3.51 -13.67
N ILE A 162 14.59 -4.01 -13.79
CA ILE A 162 15.08 -5.19 -13.06
C ILE A 162 14.91 -5.00 -11.55
N ASP A 163 15.25 -3.83 -11.04
CA ASP A 163 15.15 -3.51 -9.61
C ASP A 163 13.71 -3.45 -9.13
N CYS A 164 12.82 -2.81 -9.90
CA CYS A 164 11.39 -2.80 -9.59
C CYS A 164 10.82 -4.22 -9.56
N ILE A 165 11.12 -5.05 -10.56
CA ILE A 165 10.65 -6.45 -10.62
C ILE A 165 11.21 -7.25 -9.44
N PHE A 166 12.49 -7.08 -9.13
CA PHE A 166 13.13 -7.79 -8.03
C PHE A 166 12.48 -7.46 -6.69
N GLU A 167 12.25 -6.18 -6.38
CA GLU A 167 11.60 -5.80 -5.13
C GLU A 167 10.13 -6.26 -5.12
N LEU A 168 9.38 -6.09 -6.22
CA LEU A 168 8.02 -6.64 -6.33
C LEU A 168 7.96 -8.16 -6.09
N GLU A 169 8.93 -8.92 -6.64
CA GLU A 169 9.04 -10.38 -6.44
C GLU A 169 9.36 -10.73 -4.97
N LYS A 170 10.19 -9.93 -4.28
CA LYS A 170 10.75 -10.21 -2.94
C LYS A 170 9.73 -10.11 -1.80
N SER A 171 8.55 -10.69 -2.00
CA SER A 171 7.41 -10.80 -1.09
C SER A 171 6.44 -9.62 -1.12
N HIS A 172 6.72 -8.54 -1.84
CA HIS A 172 5.81 -7.38 -1.90
C HIS A 172 4.50 -7.71 -2.62
N TYR A 173 4.56 -8.32 -3.81
CA TYR A 173 3.35 -8.76 -4.52
C TYR A 173 2.60 -9.89 -3.79
N LYS A 174 3.34 -10.86 -3.20
CA LYS A 174 2.72 -11.94 -2.43
C LYS A 174 1.97 -11.40 -1.20
N THR A 175 2.61 -10.52 -0.43
CA THR A 175 1.99 -9.86 0.73
C THR A 175 0.76 -9.07 0.30
N PHE A 176 0.86 -8.37 -0.83
CA PHE A 176 -0.27 -7.65 -1.42
C PHE A 176 -1.44 -8.58 -1.75
N CYS A 177 -1.19 -9.75 -2.36
CA CYS A 177 -2.22 -10.75 -2.62
C CYS A 177 -2.83 -11.32 -1.32
N GLU A 178 -1.99 -11.67 -0.34
CA GLU A 178 -2.40 -12.23 0.96
C GLU A 178 -3.35 -11.30 1.74
N ARG A 179 -3.26 -9.97 1.56
CA ARG A 179 -4.21 -9.01 2.17
C ARG A 179 -5.65 -9.25 1.70
N SER A 180 -5.85 -9.70 0.47
CA SER A 180 -7.20 -10.03 -0.04
C SER A 180 -7.77 -11.23 0.69
N LEU A 181 -6.93 -12.22 1.00
CA LEU A 181 -7.35 -13.38 1.80
C LEU A 181 -7.75 -12.96 3.21
N GLU A 182 -7.07 -11.97 3.81
CA GLU A 182 -7.47 -11.39 5.10
C GLU A 182 -8.83 -10.69 5.01
N ILE A 183 -9.07 -9.93 3.93
CA ILE A 183 -10.35 -9.27 3.65
C ILE A 183 -11.47 -10.32 3.51
N ILE A 184 -11.25 -11.38 2.73
CA ILE A 184 -12.21 -12.48 2.55
C ILE A 184 -12.49 -13.18 3.89
N LYS A 185 -11.46 -13.50 4.68
CA LYS A 185 -11.64 -14.18 5.98
C LYS A 185 -12.50 -13.41 6.97
N SER A 186 -12.59 -12.09 6.83
CA SER A 186 -13.37 -11.23 7.74
C SER A 186 -14.90 -11.38 7.60
N LYS A 187 -15.41 -11.97 6.51
CA LYS A 187 -16.83 -12.28 6.31
C LYS A 187 -17.04 -13.59 5.52
N SER A 188 -18.26 -14.11 5.46
CA SER A 188 -18.57 -15.31 4.68
C SER A 188 -18.24 -15.15 3.19
N ALA A 189 -17.74 -16.22 2.55
CA ALA A 189 -17.17 -16.28 1.19
C ALA A 189 -18.04 -15.75 0.01
N SER A 190 -19.27 -15.27 0.24
CA SER A 190 -20.18 -14.81 -0.83
C SER A 190 -19.88 -13.41 -1.37
N ILE A 191 -18.74 -12.81 -1.02
CA ILE A 191 -18.43 -11.41 -1.34
C ILE A 191 -17.72 -11.29 -2.69
N VAL A 192 -17.00 -12.33 -3.11
CA VAL A 192 -16.13 -12.23 -4.29
C VAL A 192 -16.95 -12.33 -5.57
N ASP A 193 -16.79 -11.36 -6.46
CA ASP A 193 -17.32 -11.45 -7.82
C ASP A 193 -16.56 -12.54 -8.60
N VAL A 194 -17.29 -13.54 -9.10
CA VAL A 194 -16.69 -14.67 -9.84
C VAL A 194 -15.91 -14.20 -11.07
N GLN A 195 -16.38 -13.15 -11.74
CA GLN A 195 -15.70 -12.59 -12.91
C GLN A 195 -14.38 -11.94 -12.50
N GLN A 196 -14.38 -11.11 -11.45
CA GLN A 196 -13.16 -10.43 -10.99
C GLN A 196 -12.13 -11.41 -10.43
N TRP A 197 -12.59 -12.42 -9.70
CA TRP A 197 -11.73 -13.52 -9.23
C TRP A 197 -11.08 -14.26 -10.40
N THR A 198 -11.87 -14.60 -11.41
CA THR A 198 -11.40 -15.32 -12.59
C THR A 198 -10.37 -14.51 -13.35
N GLU A 199 -10.62 -13.21 -13.57
CA GLU A 199 -9.69 -12.33 -14.27
C GLU A 199 -8.36 -12.20 -13.51
N TRP A 200 -8.40 -11.93 -12.20
CA TRP A 200 -7.18 -11.90 -11.39
C TRP A 200 -6.42 -13.22 -11.44
N ARG A 201 -7.10 -14.35 -11.24
CA ARG A 201 -6.51 -15.68 -11.26
C ARG A 201 -5.78 -15.94 -12.57
N ASP A 202 -6.42 -15.63 -13.69
CA ASP A 202 -5.88 -15.89 -15.02
C ASP A 202 -4.67 -14.99 -15.30
N SER A 203 -4.73 -13.69 -14.94
CA SER A 203 -3.59 -12.78 -15.04
C SER A 203 -2.43 -13.18 -14.12
N HIS A 204 -2.71 -13.61 -12.89
CA HIS A 204 -1.69 -14.07 -11.94
C HIS A 204 -0.96 -15.32 -12.45
N ASN A 205 -1.72 -16.31 -12.94
CA ASN A 205 -1.13 -17.52 -13.50
C ASN A 205 -0.30 -17.21 -14.76
N ALA A 206 -0.77 -16.30 -15.62
CA ALA A 206 -0.03 -15.86 -16.80
C ALA A 206 1.28 -15.12 -16.44
N LEU A 207 1.29 -14.32 -15.37
CA LEU A 207 2.49 -13.70 -14.82
C LEU A 207 3.51 -14.76 -14.39
N ILE A 208 3.09 -15.77 -13.61
CA ILE A 208 3.97 -16.84 -13.14
C ILE A 208 4.61 -17.58 -14.32
N ASP A 209 3.82 -17.92 -15.33
CA ASP A 209 4.30 -18.63 -16.52
C ASP A 209 5.30 -17.81 -17.33
N ALA A 210 5.00 -16.54 -17.57
CA ALA A 210 5.88 -15.66 -18.33
C ALA A 210 7.18 -15.33 -17.60
N TYR A 211 7.18 -15.37 -16.26
CA TYR A 211 8.37 -15.09 -15.45
C TYR A 211 9.38 -16.25 -15.43
N GLU A 212 8.94 -17.48 -15.65
CA GLU A 212 9.79 -18.67 -15.59
C GLU A 212 11.01 -18.65 -16.54
N PRO A 213 10.90 -18.25 -17.82
CA PRO A 213 12.08 -18.07 -18.68
C PRO A 213 12.98 -16.92 -18.20
N ILE A 214 12.41 -15.81 -17.74
CA ILE A 214 13.16 -14.62 -17.29
C ILE A 214 14.08 -14.95 -16.13
N LYS A 215 13.57 -15.64 -15.11
CA LYS A 215 14.40 -15.99 -13.94
C LYS A 215 15.48 -17.04 -14.25
N ARG A 216 15.49 -17.66 -15.43
CA ARG A 216 16.51 -18.64 -15.85
C ARG A 216 17.56 -18.04 -16.77
N ASP A 217 17.30 -16.85 -17.30
CA ASP A 217 18.16 -16.21 -18.27
C ASP A 217 19.18 -15.30 -17.57
N PRO A 218 20.50 -15.52 -17.77
CA PRO A 218 21.55 -14.77 -17.09
C PRO A 218 21.59 -13.28 -17.46
N ARG A 219 20.96 -12.86 -18.56
CA ARG A 219 20.91 -11.45 -18.99
C ARG A 219 20.16 -10.56 -18.00
N PHE A 220 19.25 -11.12 -17.20
CA PHE A 220 18.43 -10.38 -16.24
C PHE A 220 19.05 -10.29 -14.83
N GLY A 221 20.33 -10.66 -14.67
CA GLY A 221 21.14 -10.34 -13.49
C GLY A 221 20.48 -10.70 -12.15
N LYS A 222 19.98 -9.69 -11.42
CA LYS A 222 19.35 -9.83 -10.09
C LYS A 222 18.13 -10.79 -10.09
N LEU A 223 17.48 -10.98 -11.23
CA LEU A 223 16.36 -11.90 -11.38
C LEU A 223 16.78 -13.37 -11.58
N LEU A 224 18.06 -13.65 -11.86
CA LEU A 224 18.56 -14.98 -12.17
C LEU A 224 18.48 -15.92 -10.95
N ARG A 225 17.54 -16.88 -11.01
CA ARG A 225 17.23 -17.82 -9.94
C ARG A 225 16.74 -19.18 -10.50
N PRO A 226 17.55 -19.90 -11.30
CA PRO A 226 17.09 -21.04 -12.10
C PRO A 226 16.54 -22.21 -11.27
N ALA A 227 17.12 -22.48 -10.10
CA ALA A 227 16.74 -23.61 -9.25
C ALA A 227 15.66 -23.28 -8.22
N ARG A 228 15.27 -21.99 -8.06
CA ARG A 228 14.33 -21.58 -7.00
C ARG A 228 12.93 -21.36 -7.58
N PRO A 229 11.86 -21.71 -6.85
CA PRO A 229 10.51 -21.34 -7.26
C PRO A 229 10.38 -19.81 -7.31
N SER A 230 9.48 -19.35 -8.18
CA SER A 230 9.10 -17.94 -8.21
C SER A 230 8.54 -17.53 -6.85
N ARG A 231 8.77 -16.27 -6.44
CA ARG A 231 8.16 -15.72 -5.22
C ARG A 231 6.86 -14.93 -5.49
N TRP A 232 6.36 -14.90 -6.72
CA TRP A 232 5.08 -14.26 -7.07
C TRP A 232 3.89 -14.91 -6.38
N GLY A 233 4.00 -16.18 -5.99
CA GLY A 233 2.92 -16.98 -5.44
C GLY A 233 2.91 -18.36 -6.08
N GLU A 234 1.97 -19.19 -5.65
CA GLU A 234 1.67 -20.45 -6.32
C GLU A 234 0.58 -20.21 -7.37
N LYS A 235 0.58 -21.01 -8.44
CA LYS A 235 -0.52 -20.97 -9.39
C LYS A 235 -1.84 -21.31 -8.70
N ILE A 236 -2.85 -20.52 -8.99
CA ILE A 236 -4.18 -20.68 -8.41
C ILE A 236 -4.99 -21.61 -9.30
N THR A 237 -5.43 -22.73 -8.73
CA THR A 237 -6.28 -23.70 -9.44
C THR A 237 -7.75 -23.28 -9.37
N ALA A 238 -8.58 -23.78 -10.29
CA ALA A 238 -10.01 -23.46 -10.33
C ALA A 238 -10.78 -23.85 -9.05
N ASN A 239 -10.22 -24.75 -8.23
CA ASN A 239 -10.84 -25.24 -6.99
C ASN A 239 -10.32 -24.53 -5.73
N SER A 240 -9.40 -23.57 -5.87
CA SER A 240 -8.87 -22.78 -4.76
C SER A 240 -9.79 -21.56 -4.55
N PRO A 241 -10.49 -21.44 -3.41
CA PRO A 241 -11.23 -20.23 -3.04
C PRO A 241 -10.32 -19.12 -2.50
#